data_AF-A0A2A5NZP9-F1
#
_entry.id   AF-A0A2A5NZP9-F1
#
_cell.length_a   1.000
_cell.length_b   1.000
_cell.length_c   1.000
_cell.angle_alpha   90.00
_cell.angle_beta   90.00
_cell.angle_gamma   90.00
#
_symmetry.space_group_name_H-M   'P 1'
#
loop_
_entity.id
_entity.type
_entity.pdbx_description
1 polymer ?
#
loop_
_entity_poly.entity_id
_entity_poly.type
_entity_poly.pdbx_seq_one_letter_code
_entity_poly.pdbx_strand_id
1 'polypeptide(L)'
;MNAGVPIPYYSLSIPAAVIAFYLAYAVYHWEVGERGLAKRDIFSAVQVVAMIGIVWLLFIAANYVVSQVLGVGTSVEAAWRALDDAARKFDEIYRKCVDWILYIAWARGVLATVPYVSSLSDVLGSATLWETWAFSFASTTFLALKWLAVIMTYLHPWLLTFGAALTVSDRLRAVGGAMLAIYLVMGAALVLIANHAYSHTIESREFSDVDPFGAAVNPAEWPSVAARADGPANTAIYISVFAMVAMTMAGIVTAGISSALGSIAVMIRPV
;
A
#
# COMPACT_ATOMS: atom_id res chain seq x y z
N MET A 1 -18.64 -2.55 -9.96
CA MET A 1 -19.26 -3.88 -9.88
C MET A 1 -18.80 -4.52 -8.58
N ASN A 2 -19.73 -4.74 -7.65
CA ASN A 2 -19.48 -5.31 -6.34
C ASN A 2 -19.16 -6.80 -6.46
N ALA A 3 -17.87 -7.14 -6.47
CA ALA A 3 -17.43 -8.43 -5.98
C ALA A 3 -17.00 -8.20 -4.54
N GLY A 4 -17.96 -8.25 -3.61
CA GLY A 4 -17.61 -8.48 -2.22
C GLY A 4 -16.86 -9.80 -2.20
N VAL A 5 -15.54 -9.76 -2.05
CA VAL A 5 -14.73 -10.97 -1.92
C VAL A 5 -15.26 -11.63 -0.65
N PRO A 6 -16.04 -12.73 -0.77
CA PRO A 6 -16.53 -13.42 0.42
C PRO A 6 -15.27 -13.87 1.16
N ILE A 7 -15.23 -13.68 2.48
CA ILE A 7 -14.13 -14.19 3.32
C ILE A 7 -13.93 -15.63 2.88
N PRO A 8 -12.83 -15.95 2.18
CA PRO A 8 -12.73 -17.28 1.63
C PRO A 8 -12.56 -18.20 2.83
N TYR A 9 -13.42 -19.21 2.95
CA TYR A 9 -13.32 -20.28 3.95
C TYR A 9 -11.91 -20.90 4.06
N TYR A 10 -11.03 -20.60 3.10
CA TYR A 10 -9.60 -20.88 3.05
C TYR A 10 -8.73 -20.19 4.12
N SER A 11 -9.11 -19.02 4.65
CA SER A 11 -8.30 -18.30 5.65
C SER A 11 -8.25 -19.02 7.01
N LEU A 12 -9.31 -19.74 7.35
CA LEU A 12 -9.42 -20.54 8.57
C LEU A 12 -9.01 -22.01 8.33
N SER A 13 -9.24 -22.53 7.12
CA SER A 13 -8.97 -23.94 6.83
C SER A 13 -7.48 -24.25 6.71
N ILE A 14 -6.64 -23.33 6.25
CA ILE A 14 -5.20 -23.57 6.13
C ILE A 14 -4.49 -23.64 7.49
N PRO A 15 -4.67 -22.68 8.44
CA PRO A 15 -4.16 -22.84 9.80
C PRO A 15 -4.73 -24.07 10.50
N ALA A 16 -6.02 -24.36 10.30
CA ALA A 16 -6.65 -25.56 10.85
C ALA A 16 -6.05 -26.86 10.27
N ALA A 17 -5.73 -26.89 8.98
CA ALA A 17 -5.09 -28.03 8.32
C ALA A 17 -3.65 -28.23 8.82
N VAL A 18 -2.90 -27.15 9.04
CA VAL A 18 -1.55 -27.22 9.62
C VAL A 18 -1.61 -27.75 11.06
N ILE A 19 -2.54 -27.25 11.88
CA ILE A 19 -2.77 -27.76 13.24
C ILE A 19 -3.18 -29.24 13.21
N ALA A 20 -4.08 -29.63 12.32
CA ALA A 20 -4.52 -31.02 12.15
C ALA A 20 -3.36 -31.93 11.71
N PHE A 21 -2.47 -31.44 10.83
CA PHE A 21 -1.30 -32.20 10.37
C PHE A 21 -0.29 -32.42 11.50
N TYR A 22 0.02 -31.38 12.29
CA TYR A 22 0.90 -31.53 13.46
C TYR A 22 0.29 -32.43 14.54
N LEU A 23 -1.03 -32.36 14.77
CA LEU A 23 -1.73 -33.28 15.66
C LEU A 23 -1.69 -34.72 15.16
N ALA A 24 -1.90 -34.95 13.86
CA ALA A 24 -1.80 -36.28 13.25
C ALA A 24 -0.37 -36.86 13.37
N TYR A 25 0.65 -36.04 13.15
CA TYR A 25 2.06 -36.42 13.32
C TYR A 25 2.39 -36.74 14.79
N ALA A 26 1.82 -35.98 15.73
CA ALA A 26 1.96 -36.25 17.16
C ALA A 26 1.33 -37.60 17.55
N VAL A 27 0.15 -37.94 17.03
CA VAL A 27 -0.47 -39.25 17.25
C VAL A 27 0.40 -40.36 16.66
N TYR A 28 0.92 -40.18 15.45
CA TYR A 28 1.83 -41.16 14.84
C TYR A 28 3.09 -41.42 15.69
N HIS A 29 3.81 -40.36 16.12
CA HIS A 29 4.98 -40.51 16.98
C HIS A 29 4.64 -41.08 18.36
N TRP A 30 3.40 -40.89 18.83
CA TRP A 30 2.92 -41.49 20.08
C TRP A 30 2.76 -43.01 19.94
N GLU A 31 2.18 -43.47 18.83
CA GLU A 31 2.02 -44.91 18.51
C GLU A 31 3.37 -45.60 18.26
N VAL A 32 4.33 -44.91 17.62
CA VAL A 32 5.70 -45.42 17.39
C VAL A 32 6.54 -45.49 18.68
N GLY A 33 6.05 -44.91 19.78
CA GLY A 33 6.71 -44.94 21.10
C GLY A 33 7.75 -43.84 21.31
N GLU A 34 7.94 -42.95 20.33
CA GLU A 34 8.82 -41.79 20.39
C GLU A 34 8.15 -40.61 21.13
N ARG A 35 7.85 -40.83 22.41
CA ARG A 35 7.09 -39.88 23.25
C ARG A 35 7.72 -38.49 23.36
N GLY A 36 9.03 -38.37 23.14
CA GLY A 36 9.74 -37.09 23.13
C GLY A 36 9.38 -36.23 21.90
N LEU A 37 9.30 -36.86 20.72
CA LEU A 37 8.96 -36.18 19.46
C LEU A 37 7.46 -35.85 19.42
N ALA A 38 6.61 -36.77 19.87
CA ALA A 38 5.17 -36.53 19.95
C ALA A 38 4.82 -35.31 20.83
N LYS A 39 5.49 -35.15 21.98
CA LYS A 39 5.32 -33.95 22.83
C LYS A 39 5.76 -32.68 22.12
N ARG A 40 6.86 -32.72 21.36
CA ARG A 40 7.36 -31.57 20.60
C ARG A 40 6.38 -31.13 19.53
N ASP A 41 5.74 -32.07 18.84
CA ASP A 41 4.77 -31.78 17.78
C ASP A 41 3.46 -31.20 18.35
N ILE A 42 3.01 -31.67 19.53
CA ILE A 42 1.89 -31.04 20.27
C ILE A 42 2.24 -29.62 20.69
N PHE A 43 3.43 -29.39 21.25
CA PHE A 43 3.89 -28.05 21.61
C PHE A 43 3.95 -27.12 20.39
N SER A 44 4.39 -27.65 19.24
CA SER A 44 4.43 -26.90 17.98
C SER A 44 3.01 -26.52 17.52
N ALA A 45 2.03 -27.44 17.62
CA ALA A 45 0.63 -27.16 17.34
C ALA A 45 0.04 -26.04 18.23
N VAL A 46 0.34 -26.09 19.54
CA VAL A 46 -0.08 -25.06 20.51
C VAL A 46 0.61 -23.72 20.21
N GLN A 47 1.87 -23.74 19.81
CA GLN A 47 2.63 -22.54 19.45
C GLN A 47 2.04 -21.85 18.21
N VAL A 48 1.49 -22.60 17.24
CA VAL A 48 0.75 -22.00 16.10
C VAL A 48 -0.45 -21.19 16.60
N VAL A 49 -1.26 -21.78 17.48
CA VAL A 49 -2.44 -21.14 18.04
C VAL A 49 -2.06 -19.91 18.87
N ALA A 50 -1.01 -20.04 19.70
CA ALA A 50 -0.49 -18.93 20.49
C ALA A 50 0.03 -17.78 19.60
N MET A 51 0.74 -18.09 18.51
CA MET A 51 1.27 -17.08 17.58
C MET A 51 0.15 -16.36 16.83
N ILE A 52 -0.89 -17.08 16.39
CA ILE A 52 -2.11 -16.47 15.82
C ILE A 52 -2.75 -15.53 16.85
N GLY A 53 -2.83 -15.95 18.12
CA GLY A 53 -3.34 -15.13 19.21
C GLY A 53 -2.51 -13.88 19.48
N ILE A 54 -1.18 -13.98 19.48
CA ILE A 54 -0.24 -12.85 19.66
C ILE A 54 -0.38 -11.86 18.51
N VAL A 55 -0.44 -12.35 17.27
CA VAL A 55 -0.65 -11.52 16.07
C VAL A 55 -1.99 -10.78 16.17
N TRP A 56 -3.04 -11.45 16.64
CA TRP A 56 -4.35 -10.83 16.86
C TRP A 56 -4.32 -9.75 17.95
N LEU A 57 -3.64 -10.01 19.08
CA LEU A 57 -3.47 -9.06 20.18
C LEU A 57 -2.65 -7.82 19.77
N LEU A 58 -1.53 -8.01 19.09
CA LEU A 58 -0.71 -6.92 18.54
C LEU A 58 -1.53 -6.02 17.62
N PHE A 59 -2.49 -6.60 16.90
CA PHE A 59 -3.35 -5.83 16.02
C PHE A 59 -4.41 -5.03 16.75
N ILE A 60 -5.01 -5.58 17.80
CA ILE A 60 -5.94 -4.83 18.65
C ILE A 60 -5.21 -3.64 19.28
N ALA A 61 -3.98 -3.85 19.74
CA ALA A 61 -3.15 -2.78 20.28
C ALA A 61 -2.82 -1.71 19.21
N ALA A 62 -2.41 -2.12 18.01
CA ALA A 62 -2.15 -1.20 16.90
C ALA A 62 -3.40 -0.40 16.51
N ASN A 63 -4.56 -1.04 16.43
CA ASN A 63 -5.83 -0.39 16.16
C ASN A 63 -6.26 0.58 17.25
N TYR A 64 -6.04 0.24 18.51
CA TYR A 64 -6.34 1.13 19.61
C TYR A 64 -5.50 2.42 19.48
N VAL A 65 -4.20 2.29 19.22
CA VAL A 65 -3.30 3.44 19.01
C VAL A 65 -3.73 4.27 17.78
N VAL A 66 -4.00 3.62 16.65
CA VAL A 66 -4.45 4.31 15.42
C VAL A 66 -5.80 5.01 15.63
N SER A 67 -6.75 4.39 16.33
CA SER A 67 -8.05 4.99 16.64
C SER A 67 -7.94 6.22 17.54
N GLN A 68 -6.97 6.24 18.46
CA GLN A 68 -6.71 7.38 19.34
C GLN A 68 -6.02 8.54 18.60
N VAL A 69 -5.15 8.23 17.63
CA VAL A 69 -4.37 9.26 16.90
C VAL A 69 -5.14 9.81 15.71
N LEU A 70 -5.84 8.97 14.97
CA LEU A 70 -6.47 9.33 13.69
C LEU A 70 -8.01 9.33 13.75
N GLY A 71 -8.62 8.97 14.88
CA GLY A 71 -10.08 8.92 15.03
C GLY A 71 -10.78 7.84 14.18
N VAL A 72 -10.03 7.08 13.40
CA VAL A 72 -10.51 6.05 12.48
C VAL A 72 -10.12 4.69 13.04
N GLY A 73 -11.05 4.06 13.78
CA GLY A 73 -10.88 2.68 14.23
C GLY A 73 -11.27 1.70 13.13
N THR A 74 -10.29 1.10 12.45
CA THR A 74 -10.55 0.09 11.40
C THR A 74 -9.91 -1.24 11.74
N SER A 75 -10.67 -2.35 11.80
CA SER A 75 -10.14 -3.72 11.95
C SER A 75 -9.16 -4.10 10.81
N VAL A 76 -8.28 -5.09 11.01
CA VAL A 76 -7.35 -5.59 9.94
C VAL A 76 -8.16 -5.89 8.69
N GLU A 77 -9.27 -6.61 8.91
CA GLU A 77 -10.11 -7.09 7.84
C GLU A 77 -10.84 -5.94 7.17
N ALA A 78 -11.20 -4.88 7.92
CA ALA A 78 -11.70 -3.64 7.33
C ALA A 78 -10.62 -2.90 6.52
N ALA A 79 -9.37 -2.86 6.99
CA ALA A 79 -8.25 -2.25 6.25
C ALA A 79 -7.95 -3.02 4.95
N TRP A 80 -7.94 -4.35 5.00
CA TRP A 80 -7.77 -5.20 3.83
C TRP A 80 -8.97 -5.15 2.87
N ARG A 81 -10.20 -5.04 3.38
CA ARG A 81 -11.39 -4.79 2.55
C ARG A 81 -11.40 -3.39 1.94
N ALA A 82 -10.80 -2.41 2.63
CA ALA A 82 -10.64 -1.04 2.15
C ALA A 82 -9.44 -0.89 1.20
N LEU A 83 -8.67 -1.94 0.92
CA LEU A 83 -7.54 -1.88 0.01
C LEU A 83 -7.96 -1.65 -1.44
N ASP A 84 -9.12 -2.18 -1.85
CA ASP A 84 -9.69 -1.91 -3.19
C ASP A 84 -10.13 -0.45 -3.32
N ASP A 85 -10.67 0.13 -2.25
CA ASP A 85 -11.00 1.56 -2.18
C ASP A 85 -9.73 2.43 -2.22
N ALA A 86 -8.69 2.04 -1.49
CA ALA A 86 -7.38 2.70 -1.54
C ALA A 86 -6.77 2.67 -2.96
N ALA A 87 -6.86 1.54 -3.66
CA ALA A 87 -6.40 1.42 -5.04
C ALA A 87 -7.16 2.34 -5.99
N ARG A 88 -8.48 2.51 -5.81
CA ARG A 88 -9.29 3.46 -6.59
C ARG A 88 -8.89 4.91 -6.31
N LYS A 89 -8.69 5.27 -5.04
CA LYS A 89 -8.22 6.61 -4.66
C LYS A 89 -6.86 6.94 -5.29
N PHE A 90 -5.93 5.99 -5.30
CA PHE A 90 -4.66 6.16 -6.01
C PHE A 90 -4.82 6.29 -7.53
N ASP A 91 -5.76 5.54 -8.14
CA ASP A 91 -6.07 5.67 -9.56
C ASP A 91 -6.67 7.03 -9.92
N GLU A 92 -7.55 7.57 -9.07
CA GLU A 92 -8.14 8.90 -9.27
C GLU A 92 -7.07 10.00 -9.20
N ILE A 93 -6.19 9.96 -8.20
CA ILE A 93 -5.07 10.92 -8.09
C ILE A 93 -4.12 10.78 -9.28
N TYR A 94 -3.79 9.55 -9.68
CA TYR A 94 -2.98 9.28 -10.86
C TYR A 94 -3.57 9.91 -12.12
N ARG A 95 -4.86 9.68 -12.39
CA ARG A 95 -5.55 10.24 -13.56
C ARG A 95 -5.56 11.76 -13.54
N LYS A 96 -5.84 12.37 -12.39
CA LYS A 96 -5.78 13.83 -12.26
C LYS A 96 -4.40 14.41 -12.59
N CYS A 97 -3.32 13.77 -12.12
CA CYS A 97 -1.96 14.19 -12.50
C CYS A 97 -1.72 14.07 -14.01
N VAL A 98 -2.23 13.01 -14.65
CA VAL A 98 -2.12 12.84 -16.11
C VAL A 98 -2.93 13.88 -16.86
N ASP A 99 -4.14 14.21 -16.40
CA ASP A 99 -5.00 15.24 -17.00
C ASP A 99 -4.32 16.61 -16.98
N TRP A 100 -3.64 16.95 -15.88
CA TRP A 100 -2.82 18.16 -15.79
C TRP A 100 -1.63 18.18 -16.76
N ILE A 101 -0.94 17.04 -16.92
CA ILE A 101 0.16 16.92 -17.90
C ILE A 101 -0.38 17.11 -19.32
N LEU A 102 -1.49 16.47 -19.65
CA LEU A 102 -2.14 16.58 -20.97
C LEU A 102 -2.61 18.01 -21.23
N TYR A 103 -3.19 18.67 -20.22
CA TYR A 103 -3.61 20.07 -20.32
C TYR A 103 -2.45 21.01 -20.66
N ILE A 104 -1.31 20.89 -19.96
CA ILE A 104 -0.10 21.69 -20.23
C ILE A 104 0.46 21.37 -21.62
N ALA A 105 0.56 20.08 -21.97
CA ALA A 105 1.07 19.65 -23.28
C ALA A 105 0.19 20.15 -24.43
N TRP A 106 -1.13 20.11 -24.25
CA TRP A 106 -2.09 20.59 -25.25
C TRP A 106 -2.03 22.11 -25.39
N ALA A 107 -1.97 22.86 -24.28
CA ALA A 107 -1.80 24.31 -24.31
C ALA A 107 -0.53 24.71 -25.08
N ARG A 108 0.60 24.03 -24.84
CA ARG A 108 1.85 24.22 -25.58
C ARG A 108 1.71 23.86 -27.06
N GLY A 109 1.07 22.73 -27.36
CA GLY A 109 0.83 22.29 -28.73
C GLY A 109 0.04 23.31 -29.54
N VAL A 110 -1.04 23.84 -28.98
CA VAL A 110 -1.86 24.88 -29.62
C VAL A 110 -1.03 26.16 -29.84
N LEU A 111 -0.30 26.63 -28.83
CA LEU A 111 0.56 27.82 -28.96
C LEU A 111 1.62 27.65 -30.05
N ALA A 112 2.21 26.46 -30.18
CA ALA A 112 3.20 26.16 -31.20
C ALA A 112 2.61 26.19 -32.63
N THR A 113 1.32 25.89 -32.80
CA THR A 113 0.66 25.93 -34.11
C THR A 113 0.32 27.34 -34.59
N VAL A 114 0.30 28.34 -33.69
CA VAL A 114 -0.03 29.72 -34.05
C VAL A 114 1.24 30.50 -34.42
N PRO A 115 1.43 30.90 -35.70
CA PRO A 115 2.71 31.43 -36.20
C PRO A 115 3.18 32.73 -35.53
N TYR A 116 2.28 33.51 -34.91
CA TYR A 116 2.63 34.76 -34.20
C TYR A 116 2.91 34.56 -32.71
N VAL A 117 2.62 33.39 -32.16
CA VAL A 117 2.61 33.10 -30.72
C VAL A 117 3.53 31.90 -30.40
N SER A 118 4.26 31.40 -31.39
CA SER A 118 5.14 30.23 -31.26
C SER A 118 6.25 30.42 -30.21
N SER A 119 6.80 31.62 -30.07
CA SER A 119 7.80 31.94 -29.03
C SER A 119 7.23 31.87 -27.61
N LEU A 120 5.92 32.06 -27.42
CA LEU A 120 5.25 31.88 -26.13
C LEU A 120 5.10 30.40 -25.76
N SER A 121 5.13 29.46 -26.72
CA SER A 121 5.19 28.03 -26.42
C SER A 121 6.50 27.65 -25.70
N ASP A 122 7.62 28.26 -26.09
CA ASP A 122 8.91 28.01 -25.45
C ASP A 122 8.98 28.63 -24.04
N VAL A 123 8.43 29.84 -23.87
CA VAL A 123 8.31 30.49 -22.56
C VAL A 123 7.35 29.72 -21.64
N LEU A 124 6.20 29.27 -22.14
CA LEU A 124 5.29 28.44 -21.36
C LEU A 124 5.94 27.10 -21.01
N GLY A 125 6.71 26.52 -21.93
CA GLY A 125 7.45 25.28 -21.69
C GLY A 125 8.53 25.40 -20.62
N SER A 126 9.25 26.53 -20.56
CA SER A 126 10.23 26.77 -19.51
C SER A 126 9.57 27.12 -18.18
N ALA A 127 8.46 27.86 -18.19
CA ALA A 127 7.69 28.20 -17.00
C ALA A 127 7.03 26.97 -16.37
N THR A 128 6.50 26.04 -17.19
CA THR A 128 5.77 24.84 -16.73
C THR A 128 6.65 23.61 -16.48
N LEU A 129 7.98 23.77 -16.55
CA LEU A 129 8.92 22.65 -16.46
C LEU A 129 8.84 21.97 -15.08
N TRP A 130 8.78 22.77 -14.02
CA TRP A 130 8.68 22.30 -12.64
C TRP A 130 7.37 21.52 -12.40
N GLU A 131 6.26 22.06 -12.86
CA GLU A 131 4.92 21.52 -12.70
C GLU A 131 4.78 20.21 -13.47
N THR A 132 5.28 20.17 -14.71
CA THR A 132 5.28 18.94 -15.52
C THR A 132 6.10 17.84 -14.86
N TRP A 133 7.26 18.19 -14.30
CA TRP A 133 8.09 17.24 -13.54
C TRP A 133 7.37 16.75 -12.27
N ALA A 134 6.74 17.67 -11.52
CA ALA A 134 5.98 17.36 -10.31
C ALA A 134 4.83 16.38 -10.57
N PHE A 135 4.01 16.63 -11.59
CA PHE A 135 2.92 15.73 -11.95
C PHE A 135 3.42 14.39 -12.49
N SER A 136 4.54 14.36 -13.20
CA SER A 136 5.15 13.11 -13.69
C SER A 136 5.69 12.25 -12.54
N PHE A 137 6.30 12.89 -11.54
CA PHE A 137 6.77 12.23 -10.33
C PHE A 137 5.61 11.70 -9.47
N ALA A 138 4.57 12.52 -9.29
CA ALA A 138 3.39 12.12 -8.53
C ALA A 138 2.62 10.97 -9.22
N SER A 139 2.38 11.09 -10.53
CA SER A 139 1.66 10.07 -11.29
C SER A 139 2.38 8.71 -11.25
N THR A 140 3.69 8.67 -11.42
CA THR A 140 4.47 7.42 -11.30
C THR A 140 4.39 6.83 -9.89
N THR A 141 4.48 7.66 -8.85
CA THR A 141 4.37 7.22 -7.45
C THR A 141 3.00 6.63 -7.13
N PHE A 142 1.91 7.32 -7.46
CA PHE A 142 0.55 6.82 -7.19
C PHE A 142 0.17 5.64 -8.07
N LEU A 143 0.68 5.56 -9.30
CA LEU A 143 0.51 4.38 -10.13
C LEU A 143 1.20 3.16 -9.51
N ALA A 144 2.42 3.32 -8.97
CA ALA A 144 3.10 2.26 -8.25
C ALA A 144 2.34 1.83 -6.99
N LEU A 145 1.81 2.79 -6.21
CA LEU A 145 1.00 2.51 -5.02
C LEU A 145 -0.32 1.81 -5.34
N LYS A 146 -0.99 2.18 -6.44
CA LYS A 146 -2.19 1.49 -6.95
C LYS A 146 -1.87 0.02 -7.23
N TRP A 147 -0.83 -0.25 -8.02
CA TRP A 147 -0.47 -1.63 -8.35
C TRP A 147 -0.04 -2.42 -7.12
N LEU A 148 0.69 -1.78 -6.21
CA LEU A 148 1.07 -2.38 -4.95
C LEU A 148 -0.16 -2.74 -4.11
N ALA A 149 -1.16 -1.86 -4.01
CA ALA A 149 -2.43 -2.14 -3.34
C ALA A 149 -3.17 -3.32 -4.01
N VAL A 150 -3.28 -3.33 -5.34
CA VAL A 150 -3.91 -4.45 -6.08
C VAL A 150 -3.19 -5.77 -5.80
N ILE A 151 -1.85 -5.80 -5.89
CA ILE A 151 -1.05 -6.99 -5.62
C ILE A 151 -1.26 -7.46 -4.19
N MET A 152 -1.26 -6.54 -3.22
CA MET A 152 -1.50 -6.85 -1.81
C MET A 152 -2.88 -7.47 -1.59
N THR A 153 -3.94 -7.01 -2.28
CA THR A 153 -5.28 -7.62 -2.19
C THR A 153 -5.26 -9.10 -2.59
N TYR A 154 -4.50 -9.48 -3.62
CA TYR A 154 -4.35 -10.89 -4.00
C TYR A 154 -3.44 -11.67 -3.05
N LEU A 155 -2.44 -11.02 -2.46
CA LEU A 155 -1.46 -11.64 -1.58
C LEU A 155 -1.99 -11.84 -0.15
N HIS A 156 -3.02 -11.07 0.27
CA HIS A 156 -3.66 -11.11 1.58
C HIS A 156 -3.87 -12.54 2.13
N PRO A 157 -4.65 -13.43 1.49
CA PRO A 157 -4.93 -14.75 2.05
C PRO A 157 -3.68 -15.62 2.19
N TRP A 158 -2.66 -15.40 1.35
CA TRP A 158 -1.41 -16.16 1.37
C TRP A 158 -0.47 -15.69 2.47
N LEU A 159 -0.41 -14.39 2.75
CA LEU A 159 0.47 -13.84 3.79
C LEU A 159 0.13 -14.36 5.18
N LEU A 160 -1.16 -14.39 5.54
CA LEU A 160 -1.60 -14.86 6.85
C LEU A 160 -1.37 -16.37 6.98
N THR A 161 -1.73 -17.14 5.96
CA THR A 161 -1.75 -18.60 6.02
C THR A 161 -0.34 -19.20 5.96
N PHE A 162 0.47 -18.78 4.99
CA PHE A 162 1.88 -19.18 4.93
C PHE A 162 2.69 -18.57 6.06
N GLY A 163 2.43 -17.30 6.42
CA GLY A 163 3.11 -16.66 7.54
C GLY A 163 2.93 -17.45 8.83
N ALA A 164 1.69 -17.77 9.20
CA ALA A 164 1.40 -18.58 10.38
C ALA A 164 2.02 -19.99 10.29
N ALA A 165 1.90 -20.68 9.16
CA ALA A 165 2.45 -22.02 9.00
C ALA A 165 3.99 -22.06 9.08
N LEU A 166 4.67 -21.08 8.48
CA LEU A 166 6.13 -21.02 8.43
C LEU A 166 6.74 -20.59 9.77
N THR A 167 6.02 -19.82 10.60
CA THR A 167 6.51 -19.46 11.94
C THR A 167 6.73 -20.63 12.89
N VAL A 168 6.10 -21.78 12.60
CA VAL A 168 6.18 -23.00 13.42
C VAL A 168 7.50 -23.75 13.22
N SER A 169 8.11 -23.61 12.04
CA SER A 169 9.36 -24.28 11.71
C SER A 169 10.54 -23.40 12.11
N ASP A 170 11.43 -23.90 12.96
CA ASP A 170 12.64 -23.17 13.39
C ASP A 170 13.50 -22.67 12.23
N ARG A 171 13.53 -23.40 11.10
CA ARG A 171 14.31 -23.04 9.91
C ARG A 171 13.63 -21.98 9.04
N LEU A 172 12.29 -21.92 9.04
CA LEU A 172 11.50 -21.05 8.18
C LEU A 172 10.81 -19.91 8.94
N ARG A 173 11.01 -19.85 10.27
CA ARG A 173 10.43 -18.87 11.16
C ARG A 173 10.71 -17.44 10.72
N ALA A 174 11.88 -17.19 10.12
CA ALA A 174 12.23 -15.88 9.60
C ALA A 174 11.37 -15.44 8.42
N VAL A 175 11.14 -16.34 7.47
CA VAL A 175 10.27 -16.07 6.32
C VAL A 175 8.82 -15.90 6.80
N GLY A 176 8.37 -16.77 7.71
CA GLY A 176 7.02 -16.66 8.29
C GLY A 176 6.79 -15.35 9.05
N GLY A 177 7.77 -14.94 9.87
CA GLY A 177 7.74 -13.66 10.60
C GLY A 177 7.70 -12.45 9.68
N ALA A 178 8.46 -12.47 8.58
CA ALA A 178 8.42 -11.40 7.58
C ALA A 178 7.07 -11.31 6.87
N MET A 179 6.48 -12.44 6.49
CA MET A 179 5.15 -12.47 5.85
C MET A 179 4.06 -11.96 6.78
N LEU A 180 4.09 -12.36 8.06
CA LEU A 180 3.16 -11.84 9.07
C LEU A 180 3.37 -10.34 9.31
N ALA A 181 4.61 -9.87 9.37
CA ALA A 181 4.88 -8.45 9.56
C ALA A 181 4.33 -7.60 8.40
N ILE A 182 4.53 -8.04 7.16
CA ILE A 182 3.97 -7.38 5.96
C ILE A 182 2.44 -7.36 6.05
N TYR A 183 1.84 -8.47 6.46
CA TYR A 183 0.39 -8.58 6.62
C TYR A 183 -0.19 -7.57 7.62
N LEU A 184 0.52 -7.33 8.73
CA LEU A 184 0.05 -6.44 9.79
C LEU A 184 0.21 -4.96 9.44
N VAL A 185 1.29 -4.60 8.76
CA VAL A 185 1.64 -3.18 8.57
C VAL A 185 1.16 -2.65 7.22
N MET A 186 1.40 -3.40 6.14
CA MET A 186 1.30 -2.85 4.78
C MET A 186 -0.15 -2.54 4.38
N GLY A 187 -1.10 -3.39 4.78
CA GLY A 187 -2.53 -3.16 4.52
C GLY A 187 -3.03 -1.85 5.13
N ALA A 188 -2.74 -1.63 6.42
CA ALA A 188 -3.14 -0.40 7.11
C ALA A 188 -2.39 0.83 6.57
N ALA A 189 -1.08 0.71 6.30
CA ALA A 189 -0.27 1.81 5.77
C ALA A 189 -0.82 2.35 4.45
N LEU A 190 -1.18 1.46 3.51
CA LEU A 190 -1.71 1.87 2.20
C LEU A 190 -3.06 2.58 2.31
N VAL A 191 -3.95 2.10 3.18
CA VAL A 191 -5.25 2.74 3.42
C VAL A 191 -5.07 4.13 4.04
N LEU A 192 -4.16 4.26 5.01
CA LEU A 192 -3.87 5.55 5.64
C LEU A 192 -3.28 6.54 4.64
N ILE A 193 -2.32 6.11 3.82
CA ILE A 193 -1.73 6.93 2.76
C ILE A 193 -2.81 7.34 1.77
N ALA A 194 -3.67 6.42 1.33
CA ALA A 194 -4.75 6.72 0.39
C ALA A 194 -5.73 7.73 0.95
N ASN A 195 -6.19 7.58 2.21
CA ASN A 195 -7.13 8.51 2.82
C ASN A 195 -6.52 9.90 3.05
N HIS A 196 -5.27 9.95 3.50
CA HIS A 196 -4.57 11.23 3.68
C HIS A 196 -4.32 11.94 2.35
N ALA A 197 -3.87 11.19 1.34
CA ALA A 197 -3.67 11.71 -0.01
C ALA A 197 -4.97 12.20 -0.64
N TYR A 198 -6.06 11.46 -0.49
CA TYR A 198 -7.35 11.79 -1.07
C TYR A 198 -7.98 13.04 -0.45
N SER A 199 -7.94 13.14 0.89
CA SER A 199 -8.47 14.33 1.59
C SER A 199 -7.71 15.60 1.21
N HIS A 200 -6.38 15.53 1.07
CA HIS A 200 -5.57 16.69 0.71
C HIS A 200 -5.55 17.01 -0.79
N THR A 201 -5.96 16.09 -1.67
CA THR A 201 -6.05 16.38 -3.12
C THR A 201 -7.48 16.73 -3.55
N ILE A 202 -8.44 15.84 -3.29
CA ILE A 202 -9.77 15.89 -3.88
C ILE A 202 -10.74 16.67 -2.98
N GLU A 203 -10.69 16.47 -1.66
CA GLU A 203 -11.62 17.17 -0.75
C GLU A 203 -11.22 18.63 -0.49
N SER A 204 -9.93 18.94 -0.47
CA SER A 204 -9.40 20.30 -0.31
C SER A 204 -9.65 21.22 -1.53
N ARG A 205 -10.08 20.66 -2.68
CA ARG A 205 -10.18 21.32 -3.99
C ARG A 205 -8.87 21.93 -4.51
N GLU A 206 -7.73 21.59 -3.92
CA GLU A 206 -6.42 22.06 -4.41
C GLU A 206 -6.09 21.46 -5.78
N PHE A 207 -6.54 20.24 -6.06
CA PHE A 207 -6.61 19.70 -7.42
C PHE A 207 -7.92 20.12 -8.09
N SER A 208 -7.94 21.33 -8.63
CA SER A 208 -9.05 21.75 -9.51
C SER A 208 -9.15 20.80 -10.70
N ASP A 209 -10.36 20.34 -11.01
CA ASP A 209 -10.58 19.53 -12.21
C ASP A 209 -10.31 20.37 -13.45
N VAL A 210 -9.52 19.81 -14.37
CA VAL A 210 -9.16 20.47 -15.62
C VAL A 210 -9.61 19.58 -16.77
N ASP A 211 -10.28 20.18 -17.76
CA ASP A 211 -10.52 19.51 -19.02
C ASP A 211 -9.19 19.39 -19.78
N PRO A 212 -8.66 18.17 -20.03
CA PRO A 212 -7.38 17.95 -20.68
C PRO A 212 -7.25 18.65 -22.05
N PHE A 213 -8.37 18.92 -22.71
CA PHE A 213 -8.42 19.58 -24.02
C PHE A 213 -8.98 21.01 -23.97
N GLY A 214 -9.47 21.44 -22.80
CA GLY A 214 -10.15 22.73 -22.61
C GLY A 214 -9.24 23.96 -22.80
N ALA A 215 -7.91 23.79 -22.63
CA ALA A 215 -6.93 24.87 -22.84
C ALA A 215 -7.03 25.52 -24.23
N ALA A 216 -7.47 24.76 -25.25
CA ALA A 216 -7.57 25.24 -26.63
C ALA A 216 -8.70 26.25 -26.84
N VAL A 217 -9.70 26.27 -25.96
CA VAL A 217 -10.97 26.97 -26.19
C VAL A 217 -10.91 28.44 -25.77
N ASN A 218 -10.02 28.81 -24.84
CA ASN A 218 -9.91 30.19 -24.34
C ASN A 218 -8.46 30.73 -24.36
N PRO A 219 -8.08 31.49 -25.39
CA PRO A 219 -6.75 32.09 -25.52
C PRO A 219 -6.34 33.03 -24.38
N ALA A 220 -7.32 33.61 -23.68
CA ALA A 220 -7.06 34.47 -22.53
C ALA A 220 -6.48 33.71 -21.33
N GLU A 221 -6.67 32.39 -21.26
CA GLU A 221 -6.21 31.56 -20.15
C GLU A 221 -4.77 31.07 -20.34
N TRP A 222 -4.23 31.11 -21.56
CA TRP A 222 -2.89 30.60 -21.90
C TRP A 222 -1.74 31.18 -21.04
N PRO A 223 -1.70 32.49 -20.73
CA PRO A 223 -0.65 33.05 -19.88
C PRO A 223 -0.78 32.64 -18.41
N SER A 224 -1.99 32.24 -17.98
CA SER A 224 -2.30 31.85 -16.60
C SER A 224 -2.16 30.35 -16.34
N VAL A 225 -1.85 29.54 -17.36
CA VAL A 225 -1.73 28.08 -17.25
C VAL A 225 -0.67 27.69 -16.21
N ALA A 226 0.51 28.32 -16.24
CA ALA A 226 1.57 28.05 -15.27
C ALA A 226 1.13 28.43 -13.84
N ALA A 227 0.55 29.62 -13.67
CA ALA A 227 0.06 30.08 -12.36
C ALA A 227 -1.08 29.20 -11.80
N ARG A 228 -1.93 28.61 -12.65
CA ARG A 228 -2.97 27.65 -12.23
C ARG A 228 -2.41 26.28 -11.90
N ALA A 229 -1.31 25.87 -12.52
CA ALA A 229 -0.69 24.58 -12.31
C ALA A 229 0.21 24.54 -11.07
N ASP A 230 0.76 25.68 -10.63
CA ASP A 230 1.71 25.76 -9.50
C ASP A 230 1.13 25.24 -8.17
N GLY A 231 -0.08 25.66 -7.80
CA GLY A 231 -0.75 25.18 -6.58
C GLY A 231 -0.93 23.65 -6.56
N PRO A 232 -1.62 23.07 -7.55
CA PRO A 232 -1.78 21.61 -7.65
C PRO A 232 -0.46 20.85 -7.75
N ALA A 233 0.57 21.40 -8.42
CA ALA A 233 1.89 20.78 -8.53
C ALA A 233 2.60 20.69 -7.16
N ASN A 234 2.52 21.75 -6.35
CA ASN A 234 3.08 21.74 -5.00
C ASN A 234 2.39 20.72 -4.09
N THR A 235 1.06 20.63 -4.16
CA THR A 235 0.28 19.60 -3.45
C THR A 235 0.62 18.19 -3.94
N ALA A 236 0.81 18.00 -5.25
CA ALA A 236 1.21 16.72 -5.83
C ALA A 236 2.54 16.21 -5.25
N ILE A 237 3.54 17.10 -5.16
CA ILE A 237 4.85 16.77 -4.57
C ILE A 237 4.73 16.50 -3.08
N TYR A 238 4.03 17.37 -2.33
CA TYR A 238 3.85 17.21 -0.88
C TYR A 238 3.31 15.82 -0.53
N ILE A 239 2.25 15.39 -1.23
CA ILE A 239 1.61 14.11 -0.94
C ILE A 239 2.45 12.93 -1.45
N SER A 240 3.17 13.09 -2.56
CA SER A 240 4.11 12.07 -3.04
C SER A 240 5.25 11.84 -2.06
N VAL A 241 5.82 12.92 -1.51
CA VAL A 241 6.84 12.87 -0.46
C VAL A 241 6.29 12.24 0.81
N PHE A 242 5.09 12.64 1.24
CA PHE A 242 4.41 12.02 2.37
C PHE A 242 4.23 10.52 2.17
N ALA A 243 3.75 10.09 0.99
CA ALA A 243 3.55 8.69 0.68
C ALA A 243 4.87 7.89 0.71
N MET A 244 5.96 8.44 0.17
CA MET A 244 7.29 7.81 0.24
C MET A 244 7.79 7.67 1.68
N VAL A 245 7.67 8.73 2.49
CA VAL A 245 8.07 8.70 3.91
C VAL A 245 7.21 7.70 4.69
N ALA A 246 5.90 7.73 4.50
CA ALA A 246 4.97 6.80 5.14
C ALA A 246 5.25 5.34 4.75
N MET A 247 5.54 5.06 3.48
CA MET A 247 5.95 3.73 3.03
C MET A 247 7.30 3.29 3.62
N THR A 248 8.25 4.22 3.75
CA THR A 248 9.55 3.94 4.37
C THR A 248 9.37 3.61 5.86
N MET A 249 8.56 4.39 6.57
CA MET A 249 8.22 4.13 7.97
C MET A 249 7.48 2.79 8.12
N ALA A 250 6.53 2.49 7.23
CA ALA A 250 5.87 1.19 7.18
C ALA A 250 6.87 0.05 6.97
N GLY A 251 7.87 0.23 6.10
CA GLY A 251 8.96 -0.72 5.90
C GLY A 251 9.80 -0.94 7.16
N ILE A 252 10.16 0.12 7.88
CA ILE A 252 10.91 0.04 9.14
C ILE A 252 10.10 -0.69 10.21
N VAL A 253 8.82 -0.36 10.36
CA VAL A 253 7.92 -1.02 11.32
C VAL A 253 7.74 -2.50 10.95
N THR A 254 7.61 -2.80 9.66
CA THR A 254 7.54 -4.18 9.15
C THR A 254 8.82 -4.95 9.52
N ALA A 255 10.00 -4.37 9.32
CA ALA A 255 11.27 -4.99 9.70
C ALA A 255 11.39 -5.19 11.21
N GLY A 256 10.92 -4.23 12.02
CA GLY A 256 10.91 -4.32 13.48
C GLY A 256 9.96 -5.39 14.01
N ILE A 257 8.77 -5.53 13.43
CA ILE A 257 7.83 -6.60 13.80
C ILE A 257 8.36 -7.96 13.36
N SER A 258 8.93 -8.04 12.15
CA SER A 258 9.55 -9.26 11.64
C SER A 258 10.64 -9.77 12.59
N SER A 259 11.53 -8.87 13.05
CA SER A 259 12.59 -9.25 13.98
C SER A 259 12.05 -9.67 15.34
N ALA A 260 11.02 -9.00 15.86
CA ALA A 260 10.36 -9.37 17.11
C ALA A 260 9.69 -10.76 17.07
N LEU A 261 9.20 -11.18 15.90
CA LEU A 261 8.59 -12.51 15.70
C LEU A 261 9.62 -13.65 15.59
N GLY A 262 10.91 -13.32 15.67
CA GLY A 262 12.01 -14.27 15.56
C GLY A 262 12.48 -14.48 14.12
N SER A 263 12.17 -13.55 13.20
CA SER A 263 12.99 -13.42 12.01
C SER A 263 14.35 -12.94 12.41
N ILE A 264 15.35 -13.80 12.20
CA ILE A 264 16.72 -13.31 12.04
C ILE A 264 16.59 -12.22 10.97
N ALA A 265 16.87 -10.97 11.32
CA ALA A 265 17.06 -9.93 10.34
C ALA A 265 18.12 -10.50 9.40
N VAL A 266 17.72 -10.91 8.19
CA VAL A 266 18.67 -11.29 7.15
C VAL A 266 19.33 -9.97 6.76
N MET A 267 20.26 -9.54 7.60
CA MET A 267 21.31 -8.62 7.25
C MET A 267 22.04 -9.37 6.16
N ILE A 268 21.77 -9.00 4.90
CA ILE A 268 22.54 -9.45 3.75
C ILE A 268 23.98 -9.13 4.12
N ARG A 269 24.73 -10.16 4.46
CA ARG A 269 26.16 -10.03 4.73
C ARG A 269 26.75 -9.67 3.37
N PRO A 270 27.33 -8.47 3.18
CA PRO A 270 28.06 -8.21 1.97
C PRO A 270 29.22 -9.21 1.93
N VAL A 271 29.27 -9.99 0.85
CA VAL A 271 30.43 -10.80 0.48
C VAL A 271 31.38 -9.90 -0.29
#